data_AF-A0A8T7E938-F1
#
_entry.id   AF-A0A8T7E938-F1
#
_cell.length_a   1.000
_cell.length_b   1.000
_cell.length_c   1.000
_cell.angle_alpha   90.00
_cell.angle_beta   90.00
_cell.angle_gamma   90.00
#
_symmetry.space_group_name_H-M   'P 1'
#
loop_
_entity.id
_entity.type
_entity.pdbx_description
1 polymer ?
#
loop_
_entity_poly.entity_id
_entity_poly.type
_entity_poly.pdbx_seq_one_letter_code
_entity_poly.pdbx_strand_id
1 'polypeptide(L)'
;MKTRTIFTVMGVQVQLTQTGVVGTAVLWLLFTVLAWWWLPLSPAVTIVMGILFTLLHWLGEWLHQMGHALAARRVGYPMQRIRMWYGLAAGLYPKDEPPLPAEIHIRRALGGPAMSLFLSVVGAVLVGVLRPSGGIPYYLAVFFTLENFFVFFLGAFLPLGFTDGSTLLYWWPKRGQPSGDSQTLGN
;
A
#
# COMPACT_ATOMS: atom_id res chain seq x y z
N MET A 1 -0.45 1.94 21.65
CA MET A 1 -0.87 3.15 20.91
C MET A 1 -2.37 3.10 20.70
N LYS A 2 -3.10 4.22 20.84
CA LYS A 2 -4.55 4.21 20.60
C LYS A 2 -4.82 4.02 19.11
N THR A 3 -5.71 3.07 18.80
CA THR A 3 -6.13 2.72 17.44
C THR A 3 -7.65 2.82 17.37
N ARG A 4 -8.20 3.38 16.29
CA ARG A 4 -9.64 3.46 16.07
C ARG A 4 -9.99 2.86 14.72
N THR A 5 -11.01 2.01 14.68
CA THR A 5 -11.61 1.60 13.40
C THR A 5 -12.36 2.79 12.82
N ILE A 6 -12.08 3.11 11.56
CA ILE A 6 -12.70 4.24 10.85
C ILE A 6 -13.84 3.78 9.93
N PHE A 7 -13.65 2.66 9.23
CA PHE A 7 -14.68 2.04 8.40
C PHE A 7 -14.35 0.57 8.14
N THR A 8 -15.30 -0.17 7.56
CA THR A 8 -15.13 -1.57 7.13
C THR A 8 -15.51 -1.69 5.67
N VAL A 9 -14.68 -2.38 4.88
CA VAL A 9 -14.90 -2.59 3.45
C VAL A 9 -14.56 -4.04 3.11
N MET A 10 -15.47 -4.75 2.42
CA MET A 10 -15.31 -6.16 2.06
C MET A 10 -14.95 -7.10 3.25
N GLY A 11 -15.40 -6.76 4.46
CA GLY A 11 -15.09 -7.51 5.69
C GLY A 11 -13.73 -7.17 6.31
N VAL A 12 -12.96 -6.24 5.73
CA VAL A 12 -11.68 -5.76 6.26
C VAL A 12 -11.89 -4.45 7.01
N GLN A 13 -11.51 -4.39 8.29
CA GLN A 13 -11.60 -3.16 9.08
C GLN A 13 -10.41 -2.27 8.80
N VAL A 14 -10.65 -1.01 8.43
CA VAL A 14 -9.59 -0.02 8.30
C VAL A 14 -9.45 0.73 9.61
N GLN A 15 -8.24 0.78 10.14
CA GLN A 15 -7.91 1.34 11.44
C GLN A 15 -6.88 2.45 11.31
N LEU A 16 -7.10 3.55 12.01
CA LEU A 16 -6.19 4.68 12.09
C LEU A 16 -5.55 4.74 13.48
N THR A 17 -4.22 4.85 13.51
CA THR A 17 -3.44 5.07 14.74
C THR A 17 -3.20 6.57 14.97
N GLN A 18 -2.86 6.95 16.20
CA GLN A 18 -2.45 8.34 16.49
C GLN A 18 -1.23 8.79 15.67
N THR A 19 -0.25 7.90 15.45
CA THR A 19 0.90 8.22 14.58
C THR A 19 0.52 8.28 13.12
N GLY A 20 -0.52 7.57 12.68
CA GLY A 20 -1.12 7.77 11.36
C GLY A 20 -1.61 9.21 11.17
N VAL A 21 -2.29 9.78 12.18
CA VAL A 21 -2.75 11.18 12.12
C VAL A 21 -1.57 12.16 12.02
N VAL A 22 -0.55 11.99 12.86
CA VAL A 22 0.67 12.83 12.83
C VAL A 22 1.40 12.66 11.50
N GLY A 23 1.54 11.43 11.01
CA GLY A 23 2.18 11.14 9.73
C GLY A 23 1.46 11.76 8.55
N THR A 24 0.12 11.78 8.54
CA THR A 24 -0.67 12.52 7.54
C THR A 24 -0.32 14.01 7.52
N ALA A 25 -0.20 14.66 8.68
CA ALA A 25 0.17 16.08 8.73
C ALA A 25 1.60 16.31 8.21
N VAL A 26 2.54 15.40 8.55
CA VAL A 26 3.91 15.47 8.04
C VAL A 26 3.97 15.25 6.53
N LEU A 27 3.24 14.27 5.99
CA LEU A 27 3.14 14.03 4.55
C LEU A 27 2.56 15.23 3.82
N TRP A 28 1.53 15.86 4.37
CA TRP A 28 0.98 17.08 3.80
C TRP A 28 2.02 18.19 3.71
N LEU A 29 2.74 18.49 4.80
CA LEU A 29 3.80 19.49 4.78
C LEU A 29 4.89 19.13 3.77
N LEU A 30 5.32 17.87 3.74
CA LEU A 30 6.32 17.39 2.80
C LEU A 30 5.87 17.55 1.34
N PHE A 31 4.65 17.14 1.01
CA PHE A 31 4.11 17.28 -0.34
C PHE A 31 3.84 18.74 -0.73
N THR A 32 3.46 19.61 0.21
CA THR A 32 3.38 21.06 -0.05
C THR A 32 4.76 21.64 -0.37
N VAL A 33 5.80 21.28 0.38
CA VAL A 33 7.17 21.72 0.11
C VAL A 33 7.67 21.21 -1.24
N LEU A 34 7.42 19.94 -1.56
CA LEU A 34 7.77 19.37 -2.86
C LEU A 34 7.03 20.04 -4.01
N ALA A 35 5.71 20.26 -3.86
CA ALA A 35 4.91 20.97 -4.86
C ALA A 35 5.41 22.40 -5.08
N TRP A 36 5.77 23.12 -4.00
CA TRP A 36 6.35 24.45 -4.07
C TRP A 36 7.69 24.48 -4.79
N TRP A 37 8.54 23.48 -4.56
CA TRP A 37 9.86 23.43 -5.16
C TRP A 37 9.84 23.00 -6.64
N TRP A 38 8.89 22.14 -7.02
CA TRP A 38 8.89 21.50 -8.34
C TRP A 38 7.86 22.07 -9.33
N LEU A 39 6.76 22.66 -8.85
CA LEU A 39 5.68 23.12 -9.72
C LEU A 39 5.65 24.65 -9.81
N PRO A 40 5.45 25.23 -11.02
CA PRO A 40 5.35 26.67 -11.21
C PRO A 40 3.96 27.19 -10.80
N LEU A 41 3.59 27.00 -9.53
CA LEU A 41 2.27 27.32 -8.97
C LEU A 41 2.40 28.37 -7.87
N SER A 42 1.32 29.12 -7.62
CA SER A 42 1.30 30.10 -6.54
C SER A 42 1.30 29.42 -5.15
N PRO A 43 1.72 30.11 -4.08
CA PRO A 43 1.84 29.49 -2.75
C PRO A 43 0.52 28.91 -2.23
N ALA A 44 -0.60 29.60 -2.49
CA ALA A 44 -1.91 29.10 -2.10
C ALA A 44 -2.26 27.79 -2.81
N VAL A 45 -1.93 27.68 -4.09
CA VAL A 45 -2.21 26.48 -4.89
C VAL A 45 -1.31 25.32 -4.46
N THR A 46 -0.05 25.55 -4.10
CA THR A 46 0.86 24.47 -3.66
C THR A 46 0.45 23.87 -2.31
N ILE A 47 -0.13 24.67 -1.41
CA ILE A 47 -0.74 24.16 -0.16
C ILE A 47 -1.88 23.19 -0.48
N VAL A 48 -2.79 23.58 -1.39
CA VAL A 48 -3.90 22.74 -1.85
C VAL A 48 -3.38 21.48 -2.55
N MET A 49 -2.36 21.60 -3.41
CA MET A 49 -1.72 20.46 -4.05
C MET A 49 -1.15 19.47 -3.05
N GLY A 50 -0.51 19.94 -1.97
CA GLY A 50 -0.02 19.06 -0.91
C GLY A 50 -1.13 18.26 -0.22
N ILE A 51 -2.31 18.88 0.01
CA ILE A 51 -3.48 18.15 0.53
C ILE A 51 -3.91 17.07 -0.47
N LEU A 52 -4.05 17.43 -1.74
CA LEU A 52 -4.48 16.50 -2.78
C LEU A 52 -3.50 15.33 -2.97
N PHE A 53 -2.19 15.59 -2.97
CA PHE A 53 -1.16 14.56 -2.99
C PHE A 53 -1.22 13.66 -1.76
N THR A 54 -1.47 14.21 -0.57
CA THR A 54 -1.66 13.41 0.65
C THR A 54 -2.89 12.50 0.57
N LEU A 55 -3.99 12.99 -0.02
CA LEU A 55 -5.18 12.18 -0.24
C LEU A 55 -4.92 11.06 -1.27
N LEU A 56 -4.20 11.38 -2.35
CA LEU A 56 -3.80 10.38 -3.36
C LEU A 56 -2.86 9.33 -2.78
N HIS A 57 -1.93 9.73 -1.91
CA HIS A 57 -1.06 8.83 -1.17
C HIS A 57 -1.86 7.83 -0.35
N TRP A 58 -2.78 8.30 0.48
CA TRP A 58 -3.61 7.41 1.29
C TRP A 58 -4.55 6.54 0.46
N LEU A 59 -5.05 7.04 -0.68
CA LEU A 59 -5.81 6.25 -1.64
C LEU A 59 -4.94 5.14 -2.24
N GLY A 60 -3.72 5.44 -2.67
CA GLY A 60 -2.76 4.47 -3.20
C GLY A 60 -2.38 3.40 -2.17
N GLU A 61 -2.01 3.81 -0.96
CA GLU A 61 -1.70 2.90 0.16
C GLU A 61 -2.91 2.01 0.50
N TRP A 62 -4.12 2.58 0.60
CA TRP A 62 -5.31 1.79 0.87
C TRP A 62 -5.61 0.78 -0.25
N LEU A 63 -5.50 1.18 -1.51
CA LEU A 63 -5.72 0.27 -2.64
C LEU A 63 -4.64 -0.81 -2.72
N HIS A 64 -3.38 -0.48 -2.44
CA HIS A 64 -2.30 -1.46 -2.29
C HIS A 64 -2.67 -2.52 -1.23
N GLN A 65 -3.12 -2.09 -0.04
CA GLN A 65 -3.57 -3.01 0.99
C GLN A 65 -4.82 -3.82 0.58
N MET A 66 -5.73 -3.23 -0.21
CA MET A 66 -6.85 -3.97 -0.81
C MET A 66 -6.38 -5.04 -1.80
N GLY A 67 -5.26 -4.82 -2.50
CA GLY A 67 -4.60 -5.83 -3.33
C GLY A 67 -4.22 -7.07 -2.52
N HIS A 68 -3.59 -6.88 -1.35
CA HIS A 68 -3.31 -7.98 -0.43
C HIS A 68 -4.59 -8.64 0.09
N ALA A 69 -5.59 -7.86 0.50
CA ALA A 69 -6.84 -8.38 1.03
C ALA A 69 -7.58 -9.24 -0.02
N LEU A 70 -7.59 -8.82 -1.28
CA LEU A 70 -8.18 -9.57 -2.38
C LEU A 70 -7.41 -10.87 -2.66
N ALA A 71 -6.08 -10.80 -2.70
CA ALA A 71 -5.24 -11.99 -2.87
C ALA A 71 -5.44 -12.98 -1.72
N ALA A 72 -5.45 -12.49 -0.48
CA ALA A 72 -5.72 -13.25 0.74
C ALA A 72 -7.08 -13.97 0.69
N ARG A 73 -8.14 -13.25 0.30
CA ARG A 73 -9.48 -13.83 0.16
C ARG A 73 -9.52 -14.93 -0.91
N ARG A 74 -8.82 -14.75 -2.04
CA ARG A 74 -8.77 -15.74 -3.14
C ARG A 74 -8.05 -17.04 -2.74
N VAL A 75 -7.11 -16.98 -1.81
CA VAL A 75 -6.39 -18.17 -1.31
C VAL A 75 -7.06 -18.80 -0.08
N GLY A 76 -8.24 -18.34 0.32
CA GLY A 76 -9.03 -18.93 1.40
C GLY A 76 -8.67 -18.46 2.81
N TYR A 77 -7.68 -17.58 2.95
CA TYR A 77 -7.24 -17.05 4.24
C TYR A 77 -7.35 -15.51 4.20
N PRO A 78 -8.50 -14.92 4.55
CA PRO A 78 -8.73 -13.49 4.38
C PRO A 78 -8.01 -12.63 5.42
N MET A 79 -7.60 -11.43 5.00
CA MET A 79 -7.12 -10.38 5.91
C MET A 79 -8.28 -9.84 6.75
N GLN A 80 -8.05 -9.52 8.03
CA GLN A 80 -9.09 -8.98 8.92
C GLN A 80 -9.06 -7.47 9.04
N ARG A 81 -7.87 -6.86 9.06
CA ARG A 81 -7.71 -5.44 9.34
C ARG A 81 -6.58 -4.84 8.52
N ILE A 82 -6.71 -3.56 8.21
CA ILE A 82 -5.62 -2.70 7.74
C ILE A 82 -5.38 -1.67 8.82
N ARG A 83 -4.13 -1.52 9.25
CA ARG A 83 -3.75 -0.52 10.24
C ARG A 83 -2.87 0.53 9.59
N MET A 84 -3.34 1.77 9.57
CA MET A 84 -2.63 2.94 9.05
C MET A 84 -1.77 3.56 10.17
N TRP A 85 -0.48 3.72 9.92
CA TRP A 85 0.52 4.18 10.89
C TRP A 85 1.60 5.01 10.19
N TYR A 86 1.99 6.13 10.82
CA TYR A 86 2.79 7.18 10.18
C TYR A 86 2.21 7.56 8.81
N GLY A 87 2.94 7.31 7.72
CA GLY A 87 2.48 7.49 6.34
C GLY A 87 2.41 6.18 5.56
N LEU A 88 2.09 5.07 6.23
CA LEU A 88 2.00 3.73 5.63
C LEU A 88 0.84 2.97 6.24
N ALA A 89 0.61 1.74 5.77
CA ALA A 89 -0.29 0.81 6.42
C ALA A 89 0.30 -0.61 6.51
N ALA A 90 -0.36 -1.45 7.29
CA ALA A 90 -0.03 -2.86 7.41
C ALA A 90 -1.31 -3.70 7.43
N GLY A 91 -1.31 -4.78 6.64
CA GLY A 91 -2.33 -5.81 6.67
C GLY A 91 -2.17 -6.72 7.90
N LEU A 92 -3.28 -6.99 8.58
CA LEU A 92 -3.32 -7.84 9.77
C LEU A 92 -4.25 -9.03 9.53
N TYR A 93 -3.68 -10.20 9.72
CA TYR A 93 -4.35 -11.50 9.60
C TYR A 93 -4.88 -11.97 10.99
N PRO A 94 -5.79 -12.95 11.02
CA PRO A 94 -6.17 -13.65 12.26
C PRO A 94 -4.93 -14.14 13.03
N LYS A 95 -5.00 -14.14 14.36
CA LYS A 95 -3.88 -14.59 15.21
C LYS A 95 -3.82 -16.11 15.33
N ASP A 96 -4.95 -16.74 15.11
CA ASP A 96 -5.27 -18.15 15.21
C ASP A 96 -5.23 -18.85 13.85
N GLU A 97 -4.54 -18.28 12.84
CA GLU A 97 -4.30 -18.99 11.58
C GLU A 97 -3.42 -20.22 11.81
N PRO A 98 -3.77 -21.39 11.23
CA PRO A 98 -2.89 -22.55 11.27
C PRO A 98 -1.60 -22.28 10.49
N PRO A 99 -0.55 -23.11 10.65
CA PRO A 99 0.63 -23.01 9.81
C PRO A 99 0.28 -23.12 8.33
N LEU A 100 0.61 -22.10 7.54
CA LEU A 100 0.29 -22.03 6.12
C LEU A 100 1.50 -22.38 5.25
N PRO A 101 1.28 -23.02 4.08
CA PRO A 101 2.33 -23.18 3.07
C PRO A 101 2.90 -21.84 2.61
N ALA A 102 4.18 -21.84 2.24
CA ALA A 102 4.91 -20.65 1.79
C ALA A 102 4.21 -19.94 0.62
N GLU A 103 3.58 -20.69 -0.28
CA GLU A 103 2.87 -20.20 -1.46
C GLU A 103 1.73 -19.25 -1.08
N ILE A 104 1.08 -19.47 0.08
CA ILE A 104 -0.02 -18.63 0.54
C ILE A 104 0.51 -17.26 0.96
N HIS A 105 1.60 -17.23 1.72
CA HIS A 105 2.25 -15.98 2.11
C HIS A 105 2.76 -15.20 0.90
N ILE A 106 3.35 -15.88 -0.07
CA ILE A 106 3.84 -15.27 -1.32
C ILE A 106 2.68 -14.68 -2.13
N ARG A 107 1.59 -15.44 -2.33
CA ARG A 107 0.41 -14.96 -3.07
C ARG A 107 -0.22 -13.74 -2.41
N ARG A 108 -0.31 -13.74 -1.08
CA ARG A 108 -0.77 -12.59 -0.29
C ARG A 108 0.13 -11.37 -0.50
N ALA A 109 1.45 -11.52 -0.32
CA ALA A 109 2.43 -10.45 -0.45
C ALA A 109 2.52 -9.87 -1.87
N LEU A 110 2.24 -10.65 -2.92
CA LEU A 110 2.22 -10.12 -4.29
C LEU A 110 0.95 -9.32 -4.63
N GLY A 111 -0.11 -9.42 -3.82
CA GLY A 111 -1.39 -8.76 -4.08
C GLY A 111 -1.30 -7.23 -4.14
N GLY A 112 -0.60 -6.62 -3.18
CA GLY A 112 -0.40 -5.17 -3.11
C GLY A 112 0.45 -4.63 -4.26
N PRO A 113 1.68 -5.15 -4.48
CA PRO A 113 2.51 -4.76 -5.61
C PRO A 113 1.79 -4.90 -6.96
N ALA A 114 1.05 -5.99 -7.17
CA ALA A 114 0.27 -6.17 -8.40
C ALA A 114 -0.82 -5.08 -8.58
N MET A 115 -1.52 -4.71 -7.50
CA MET A 115 -2.50 -3.62 -7.54
C MET A 115 -1.82 -2.27 -7.81
N SER A 116 -0.71 -1.96 -7.14
CA SER A 116 0.02 -0.71 -7.35
C SER A 116 0.57 -0.58 -8.77
N LEU A 117 1.08 -1.66 -9.36
CA LEU A 117 1.48 -1.66 -10.77
C LEU A 117 0.28 -1.38 -11.69
N PHE A 118 -0.86 -2.01 -11.45
CA PHE A 118 -2.08 -1.74 -12.19
C PHE A 118 -2.50 -0.27 -12.09
N LEU A 119 -2.51 0.32 -10.89
CA LEU A 119 -2.84 1.73 -10.68
C LEU A 119 -1.83 2.67 -11.35
N SER A 120 -0.54 2.33 -11.33
CA SER A 120 0.48 3.06 -12.07
C SER A 120 0.19 3.08 -13.58
N VAL A 121 -0.20 1.94 -14.17
CA VAL A 121 -0.57 1.86 -15.59
C VAL A 121 -1.81 2.72 -15.87
N VAL A 122 -2.84 2.65 -15.03
CA VAL A 122 -4.04 3.51 -15.16
C VAL A 122 -3.66 4.99 -15.08
N GLY A 123 -2.83 5.37 -14.10
CA GLY A 123 -2.32 6.72 -13.97
C GLY A 123 -1.53 7.16 -15.22
N ALA A 124 -0.66 6.29 -15.76
CA ALA A 124 0.14 6.61 -16.94
C ALA A 124 -0.74 6.89 -18.17
N VAL A 125 -1.85 6.17 -18.33
CA VAL A 125 -2.87 6.47 -19.35
C VAL A 125 -3.47 7.86 -19.11
N LEU A 126 -3.86 8.19 -17.87
CA LEU A 126 -4.38 9.52 -17.52
C LEU A 126 -3.36 10.63 -17.79
N VAL A 127 -2.08 10.40 -17.48
CA VAL A 127 -0.98 11.32 -17.81
C VAL A 127 -0.93 11.56 -19.32
N GLY A 128 -1.01 10.51 -20.14
CA GLY A 128 -1.02 10.63 -21.59
C GLY A 128 -2.18 11.47 -22.12
N VAL A 129 -3.38 11.26 -21.57
CA VAL A 129 -4.61 12.00 -21.93
C VAL A 129 -4.56 13.46 -21.48
N LEU A 130 -4.04 13.75 -20.29
CA LEU A 130 -4.02 15.08 -19.68
C LEU A 130 -2.79 15.91 -20.05
N ARG A 131 -1.76 15.31 -20.64
CA ARG A 131 -0.53 16.00 -21.03
C ARG A 131 -0.75 17.23 -21.93
N PRO A 132 -1.66 17.22 -22.93
CA PRO A 132 -1.85 18.38 -23.80
C PRO A 132 -2.43 19.60 -23.08
N SER A 133 -3.29 19.40 -22.07
CA SER A 133 -3.89 20.48 -21.29
C SER A 133 -3.00 20.93 -20.12
N GLY A 134 -2.16 20.03 -19.60
CA GLY A 134 -1.29 20.32 -18.47
C GLY A 134 -2.06 20.70 -17.20
N GLY A 135 -1.45 21.54 -16.37
CA GLY A 135 -2.08 22.09 -15.17
C GLY A 135 -2.30 21.07 -14.03
N ILE A 136 -3.20 21.42 -13.11
CA ILE A 136 -3.42 20.66 -11.86
C ILE A 136 -3.80 19.19 -12.12
N PRO A 137 -4.80 18.86 -12.97
CA PRO A 137 -5.17 17.46 -13.19
C PRO A 137 -4.02 16.61 -13.74
N TYR A 138 -3.20 17.20 -14.62
CA TYR A 138 -2.00 16.54 -15.13
C TYR A 138 -1.00 16.24 -14.02
N TYR A 139 -0.69 17.21 -13.14
CA TYR A 139 0.25 16.99 -12.04
C TYR A 139 -0.26 15.96 -11.02
N LEU A 140 -1.58 15.94 -10.74
CA LEU A 140 -2.20 14.91 -9.91
C LEU A 140 -2.05 13.51 -10.53
N ALA A 141 -2.27 13.38 -11.84
CA ALA A 141 -2.08 12.12 -12.55
C ALA A 141 -0.60 11.68 -12.53
N VAL A 142 0.34 12.61 -12.77
CA VAL A 142 1.78 12.32 -12.69
C VAL A 142 2.17 11.85 -11.30
N PHE A 143 1.77 12.57 -10.25
CA PHE A 143 2.03 12.16 -8.88
C PHE A 143 1.46 10.77 -8.58
N PHE A 144 0.20 10.53 -8.91
CA PHE A 144 -0.46 9.24 -8.68
C PHE A 144 0.27 8.10 -9.40
N THR A 145 0.69 8.29 -10.66
CA THR A 145 1.50 7.31 -11.40
C THR A 145 2.82 7.02 -10.72
N LEU A 146 3.61 8.08 -10.46
CA LEU A 146 4.96 7.92 -9.94
C LEU A 146 4.96 7.33 -8.55
N GLU A 147 4.03 7.75 -7.69
CA GLU A 147 3.92 7.22 -6.34
C GLU A 147 3.53 5.73 -6.33
N ASN A 148 2.49 5.36 -7.09
CA ASN A 148 2.10 3.94 -7.18
C ASN A 148 3.20 3.07 -7.79
N PHE A 149 3.98 3.61 -8.73
CA PHE A 149 5.09 2.88 -9.32
C PHE A 149 6.31 2.77 -8.40
N PHE A 150 6.84 3.91 -7.94
CA PHE A 150 8.11 3.94 -7.22
C PHE A 150 7.94 3.58 -5.74
N VAL A 151 6.89 4.06 -5.09
CA VAL A 151 6.69 3.84 -3.65
C VAL A 151 5.97 2.51 -3.43
N PHE A 152 4.78 2.34 -4.00
CA PHE A 152 3.93 1.20 -3.65
C PHE A 152 4.18 -0.07 -4.51
N PHE A 153 4.82 0.03 -5.66
CA PHE A 153 5.23 -1.15 -6.44
C PHE A 153 6.70 -1.49 -6.22
N LEU A 154 7.63 -0.64 -6.65
CA LEU A 154 9.08 -0.92 -6.49
C LEU A 154 9.51 -0.90 -5.03
N GLY A 155 9.08 0.11 -4.26
CA GLY A 155 9.41 0.23 -2.84
C GLY A 155 8.89 -0.94 -2.01
N ALA A 156 7.76 -1.54 -2.39
CA ALA A 156 7.21 -2.72 -1.72
C ALA A 156 8.16 -3.94 -1.78
N PHE A 157 9.05 -4.03 -2.78
CA PHE A 157 10.03 -5.11 -2.87
C PHE A 157 11.32 -4.86 -2.08
N LEU A 158 11.53 -3.67 -1.51
CA LEU A 158 12.67 -3.42 -0.63
C LEU A 158 12.55 -4.27 0.64
N PRO A 159 13.61 -4.89 1.18
CA PRO A 159 13.50 -5.81 2.31
C PRO A 159 13.65 -5.12 3.68
N LEU A 160 12.66 -4.30 4.05
CA LEU A 160 12.72 -3.42 5.23
C LEU A 160 12.07 -4.02 6.49
N GLY A 161 11.72 -5.30 6.46
CA GLY A 161 11.09 -6.05 7.55
C GLY A 161 9.56 -5.94 7.58
N PHE A 162 9.00 -4.80 7.19
CA PHE A 162 7.54 -4.56 7.16
C PHE A 162 6.93 -4.55 5.75
N THR A 163 7.75 -4.70 4.72
CA THR A 163 7.39 -4.66 3.30
C THR A 163 7.17 -6.06 2.72
N ASP A 164 6.54 -6.12 1.55
CA ASP A 164 6.32 -7.37 0.83
C ASP A 164 7.61 -8.08 0.46
N GLY A 165 8.64 -7.31 0.09
CA GLY A 165 9.98 -7.81 -0.22
C GLY A 165 10.54 -8.69 0.89
N SER A 166 10.37 -8.30 2.16
CA SER A 166 10.80 -9.13 3.29
C SER A 166 10.00 -10.42 3.42
N THR A 167 8.68 -10.37 3.17
CA THR A 167 7.84 -11.57 3.15
C THR A 167 8.26 -12.51 2.03
N LEU A 168 8.52 -11.97 0.83
CA LEU A 168 8.97 -12.74 -0.32
C LEU A 168 10.34 -13.35 -0.08
N LEU A 169 11.33 -12.58 0.37
CA LEU A 169 12.66 -13.11 0.67
C LEU A 169 12.63 -14.25 1.69
N TYR A 170 11.77 -14.16 2.71
CA TYR A 170 11.65 -15.19 3.74
C TYR A 170 10.96 -16.46 3.24
N TRP A 171 9.86 -16.34 2.48
CA TRP A 171 9.02 -17.49 2.09
C TRP A 171 9.39 -18.10 0.74
N TRP A 172 9.97 -17.33 -0.18
CA TRP A 172 10.31 -17.81 -1.53
C TRP A 172 11.21 -19.05 -1.57
N PRO A 173 12.25 -19.17 -0.71
CA PRO A 173 13.09 -20.37 -0.65
C PRO A 173 12.38 -21.60 -0.05
N LYS A 174 11.25 -21.42 0.63
CA LYS A 174 10.51 -22.47 1.35
C LYS A 174 9.36 -23.06 0.53
N ARG A 175 9.24 -22.69 -0.75
CA ARG A 175 8.22 -23.23 -1.64
C ARG A 175 8.35 -24.75 -1.77
N GLY A 176 7.22 -25.43 -1.81
CA GLY A 176 7.14 -26.89 -1.88
C GLY A 176 7.49 -27.61 -0.57
N GLN A 177 7.86 -26.90 0.50
CA GLN A 177 8.05 -27.53 1.81
C GLN A 177 6.68 -27.77 2.47
N PRO A 178 6.48 -28.95 3.08
CA PRO A 178 5.26 -29.22 3.84
C PRO A 178 5.06 -28.20 4.97
N SER A 179 3.81 -27.80 5.25
CA SER A 179 3.50 -26.99 6.43
C SER A 179 3.90 -27.77 7.70
N GLY A 180 4.42 -27.05 8.70
CA GLY A 180 5.16 -27.62 9.86
C GLY A 180 4.48 -28.76 10.64
N ASP A 181 3.18 -28.96 10.48
CA ASP A 181 2.41 -30.03 11.14
C ASP A 181 2.66 -31.43 10.55
N SER A 182 3.26 -31.52 9.37
CA SER A 182 3.57 -32.79 8.71
C SER A 182 4.90 -33.42 9.14
N GLN A 183 5.69 -32.72 9.98
CA GLN A 183 6.93 -33.29 10.54
C GLN A 183 6.72 -34.08 11.84
N THR A 184 5.53 -34.03 12.45
CA THR A 184 5.26 -34.69 13.75
C THR A 184 4.59 -36.07 13.66
N LEU A 185 4.39 -36.61 12.46
CA LEU A 185 3.76 -37.93 12.26
C LEU A 185 4.73 -39.02 11.77
N GLY A 186 6.04 -38.76 11.81
CA GLY A 186 7.07 -39.74 11.46
C GLY A 186 8.10 -39.86 12.57
N ASN A 187 7.75 -40.54 13.67
CA ASN A 187 8.65 -41.21 14.60
C ASN A 187 7.88 -42.32 15.32
#